data_AF-A7WLW0-F1
#
_entry.id   AF-A7WLW0-F1
#
_cell.length_a   1.000
_cell.length_b   1.000
_cell.length_c   1.000
_cell.angle_alpha   90.00
_cell.angle_beta   90.00
_cell.angle_gamma   90.00
#
_symmetry.space_group_name_H-M   'P 1'
#
loop_
_entity.id
_entity.type
_entity.pdbx_description
1 polymer ?
#
loop_
_entity_poly.entity_id
_entity_poly.type
_entity_poly.pdbx_seq_one_letter_code
_entity_poly.pdbx_strand_id
1 'polypeptide(L)'
;WVDIVNALKADPYATSQLAQSISDWPKSSPGYFSDLKKRLLKHVESGQLGIFSNGYWGHPAMKMPPEANLMAVAHYLEALEWQKEIVKVHTIFGGKNPHPNYLVGGMACAINTDDAGGLNAERLAYVKALLEEGKRFIEQVYVPDLLAIASFYKEWGSIGEGLANYMSYGEFPLNGYNGSEFKYKPGVILNKDLSKIHEVNHKNSDIQEFITSSWYDYPDDGEAGKHPWDGETNIHYSGPT
;
A
#
# COMPACT_ATOMS: atom_id res chain seq x y z
N TRP A 1 12.27 7.96 -5.54
CA TRP A 1 11.60 9.28 -5.60
C TRP A 1 12.21 10.28 -4.63
N VAL A 2 12.37 9.90 -3.35
CA VAL A 2 12.90 10.79 -2.30
C VAL A 2 14.40 10.59 -2.13
N ASP A 3 15.16 11.70 -2.11
CA ASP A 3 16.58 11.71 -1.79
C ASP A 3 16.79 12.25 -0.36
N ILE A 4 17.16 11.33 0.54
CA ILE A 4 17.31 11.59 1.98
C ILE A 4 18.54 12.46 2.26
N VAL A 5 19.61 12.32 1.48
CA VAL A 5 20.81 13.16 1.65
C VAL A 5 20.53 14.57 1.14
N ASN A 6 19.75 14.71 0.06
CA ASN A 6 19.33 16.01 -0.45
C ASN A 6 18.40 16.74 0.54
N ALA A 7 17.57 16.04 1.31
CA ALA A 7 16.73 16.63 2.37
C ALA A 7 17.55 17.42 3.42
N LEU A 8 18.82 17.05 3.67
CA LEU A 8 19.71 17.79 4.57
C LEU A 8 20.05 19.20 4.08
N LYS A 9 19.80 19.50 2.81
CA LYS A 9 20.01 20.83 2.22
C LYS A 9 18.79 21.74 2.34
N ALA A 10 17.64 21.22 2.77
CA ALA A 10 16.38 21.94 2.76
C ALA A 10 16.35 23.11 3.76
N ASP A 11 15.67 24.20 3.40
CA ASP A 11 15.23 25.21 4.35
C ASP A 11 13.93 24.77 5.04
N PRO A 12 13.92 24.59 6.38
CA PRO A 12 12.71 24.24 7.13
C PRO A 12 11.56 25.22 6.96
N TYR A 13 11.82 26.51 6.74
CA TYR A 13 10.76 27.50 6.52
C TYR A 13 10.11 27.31 5.15
N ALA A 14 10.91 27.20 4.09
CA ALA A 14 10.41 26.87 2.76
C ALA A 14 9.70 25.50 2.71
N THR A 15 10.20 24.50 3.45
CA THR A 15 9.55 23.19 3.60
C THR A 15 8.17 23.31 4.25
N SER A 16 8.06 24.13 5.30
CA SER A 16 6.78 24.44 5.97
C SER A 16 5.79 25.10 5.02
N GLN A 17 6.23 26.11 4.25
CA GLN A 17 5.39 26.77 3.26
C GLN A 17 4.91 25.79 2.17
N LEU A 18 5.80 24.91 1.69
CA LEU A 18 5.45 23.89 0.71
C LEU A 18 4.38 22.94 1.27
N ALA A 19 4.58 22.39 2.47
CA ALA A 19 3.62 21.48 3.10
C ALA A 19 2.24 22.13 3.28
N GLN A 20 2.20 23.37 3.75
CA GLN A 20 0.96 24.14 3.94
C GLN A 20 0.29 24.53 2.61
N SER A 21 1.04 24.62 1.52
CA SER A 21 0.48 24.93 0.20
C SER A 21 -0.28 23.76 -0.43
N ILE A 22 -0.02 22.52 0.01
CA ILE A 22 -0.62 21.31 -0.56
C ILE A 22 -1.62 20.62 0.36
N SER A 23 -1.65 20.97 1.65
CA SER A 23 -2.48 20.29 2.63
C SER A 23 -2.71 21.09 3.91
N ASP A 24 -3.86 20.86 4.55
CA ASP A 24 -4.20 21.35 5.89
C ASP A 24 -3.62 20.45 7.02
N TRP A 25 -2.67 19.57 6.71
CA TRP A 25 -2.04 18.70 7.72
C TRP A 25 -1.35 19.56 8.81
N PRO A 26 -1.68 19.35 10.11
CA PRO A 26 -1.28 20.27 11.17
C PRO A 26 0.21 20.23 11.52
N LYS A 27 0.91 19.13 11.27
CA LYS A 27 2.35 19.00 11.57
C LYS A 27 3.21 19.55 10.43
N SER A 28 3.06 20.85 10.20
CA SER A 28 3.69 21.54 9.08
C SER A 28 4.51 22.76 9.50
N SER A 29 4.87 22.89 10.78
CA SER A 29 5.58 24.07 11.28
C SER A 29 7.07 24.08 10.88
N PRO A 30 7.71 25.26 10.73
CA PRO A 30 9.14 25.34 10.45
C PRO A 30 10.00 24.67 11.53
N GLY A 31 9.57 24.76 12.80
CA GLY A 31 10.24 24.11 13.93
C GLY A 31 10.21 22.59 13.83
N TYR A 32 9.07 22.00 13.45
CA TYR A 32 8.93 20.56 13.24
C TYR A 32 9.90 20.05 12.16
N PHE A 33 9.95 20.70 11.00
CA PHE A 33 10.89 20.34 9.92
C PHE A 33 12.36 20.57 10.31
N SER A 34 12.66 21.64 11.06
CA SER A 34 14.00 21.90 11.59
C SER A 34 14.47 20.77 12.51
N ASP A 35 13.63 20.34 13.45
CA ASP A 35 13.99 19.32 14.42
C ASP A 35 14.13 17.94 13.76
N LEU A 36 13.28 17.64 12.78
CA LEU A 36 13.43 16.44 11.96
C LEU A 36 14.72 16.46 11.15
N LYS A 37 15.04 17.58 10.49
CA LYS A 37 16.29 17.74 9.75
C LYS A 37 17.51 17.54 10.65
N LYS A 38 17.51 18.09 11.87
CA LYS A 38 18.58 17.87 12.87
C LYS A 38 18.68 16.40 13.27
N ARG A 39 17.56 15.72 13.47
CA ARG A 39 17.54 14.28 13.77
C ARG A 39 18.14 13.47 12.63
N LEU A 40 17.79 13.79 11.38
CA LEU A 40 18.34 13.15 10.20
C LEU A 40 19.83 13.41 10.05
N LEU A 41 20.28 14.66 10.25
CA LEU A 41 21.68 15.03 10.21
C LEU A 41 22.50 14.23 11.23
N LYS A 42 22.04 14.19 12.48
CA LYS A 42 22.70 13.41 13.54
C LYS A 42 22.80 11.93 13.18
N HIS A 43 21.77 11.36 12.55
CA HIS A 43 21.80 9.98 12.10
C HIS A 43 22.84 9.78 10.99
N VAL A 44 22.92 10.69 10.02
CA VAL A 44 23.91 10.62 8.93
C VAL A 44 25.34 10.81 9.44
N GLU A 45 25.57 11.80 10.31
CA GLU A 45 26.88 12.09 10.91
C GLU A 45 27.38 10.98 11.84
N SER A 46 26.50 10.12 12.35
CA SER A 46 26.90 8.96 13.15
C SER A 46 27.72 7.93 12.37
N GLY A 47 27.69 7.97 11.03
CA GLY A 47 28.28 6.95 10.16
C GLY A 47 27.51 5.61 10.15
N GLN A 48 26.47 5.47 10.98
CA GLN A 48 25.63 4.28 11.07
C GLN A 48 24.31 4.51 10.33
N LEU A 49 24.38 4.55 9.00
CA LEU A 49 23.25 4.90 8.13
C LEU A 49 22.14 3.84 8.08
N GLY A 50 22.38 2.63 8.60
CA GLY A 50 21.38 1.55 8.64
C GLY A 50 20.78 1.29 7.27
N ILE A 51 19.44 1.39 7.18
CA ILE A 51 18.67 1.21 5.94
C ILE A 51 18.98 2.26 4.86
N PHE A 52 19.71 3.33 5.19
CA PHE A 52 20.14 4.36 4.23
C PHE A 52 21.56 4.16 3.70
N SER A 53 22.29 3.13 4.18
CA SER A 53 23.61 2.76 3.67
C SER A 53 23.55 2.35 2.20
N ASN A 54 24.52 2.79 1.39
CA ASN A 54 24.64 2.42 -0.03
C ASN A 54 23.38 2.68 -0.88
N GLY A 55 22.57 3.67 -0.50
CA GLY A 55 21.42 4.10 -1.30
C GLY A 55 21.84 4.91 -2.54
N TYR A 56 20.91 5.07 -3.48
CA TYR A 56 21.10 5.80 -4.74
C TYR A 56 21.03 7.34 -4.58
N TRP A 57 21.58 7.85 -3.49
CA TRP A 57 21.53 9.29 -3.14
C TRP A 57 22.32 10.12 -4.15
N GLY A 58 21.77 11.25 -4.58
CA GLY A 58 22.36 12.11 -5.62
C GLY A 58 22.26 11.56 -7.04
N HIS A 59 21.60 10.42 -7.27
CA HIS A 59 21.40 9.88 -8.61
C HIS A 59 20.61 10.88 -9.49
N PRO A 60 20.96 11.10 -10.78
CA PRO A 60 20.30 12.09 -11.65
C PRO A 60 18.79 11.90 -11.84
N ALA A 61 18.28 10.69 -11.58
CA ALA A 61 16.85 10.40 -11.61
C ALA A 61 16.08 10.89 -10.37
N MET A 62 16.75 11.36 -9.31
CA MET A 62 16.10 11.99 -8.15
C MET A 62 15.96 13.49 -8.41
N LYS A 63 14.74 13.94 -8.72
CA LYS A 63 14.45 15.29 -9.25
C LYS A 63 13.85 16.27 -8.25
N MET A 64 13.38 15.79 -7.11
CA MET A 64 12.70 16.65 -6.14
C MET A 64 13.67 17.64 -5.50
N PRO A 65 13.23 18.88 -5.24
CA PRO A 65 14.03 19.84 -4.48
C PRO A 65 14.21 19.39 -3.02
N PRO A 66 15.22 19.93 -2.31
CA PRO A 66 15.48 19.60 -0.91
C PRO A 66 14.24 19.69 -0.01
N GLU A 67 13.42 20.74 -0.18
CA GLU A 67 12.22 20.99 0.62
C GLU A 67 11.18 19.88 0.45
N ALA A 68 10.93 19.45 -0.79
CA ALA A 68 10.01 18.33 -1.06
C ALA A 68 10.57 17.00 -0.51
N ASN A 69 11.90 16.80 -0.56
CA ASN A 69 12.52 15.64 0.05
C ASN A 69 12.36 15.63 1.58
N LEU A 70 12.59 16.77 2.25
CA LEU A 70 12.43 16.88 3.71
C LEU A 70 10.97 16.66 4.15
N MET A 71 10.01 17.23 3.41
CA MET A 71 8.58 16.99 3.62
C MET A 71 8.24 15.50 3.50
N ALA A 72 8.68 14.84 2.42
CA ALA A 72 8.41 13.42 2.21
C ALA A 72 9.09 12.53 3.26
N VAL A 73 10.29 12.87 3.74
CA VAL A 73 10.94 12.15 4.85
C VAL A 73 10.14 12.33 6.16
N ALA A 74 9.59 13.52 6.41
CA ALA A 74 8.71 13.74 7.54
C ALA A 74 7.49 12.83 7.49
N HIS A 75 6.77 12.85 6.38
CA HIS A 75 5.58 12.04 6.18
C HIS A 75 5.88 10.53 6.15
N TYR A 76 7.07 10.10 5.71
CA TYR A 76 7.53 8.72 5.86
C TYR A 76 7.59 8.29 7.34
N LEU A 77 8.19 9.11 8.20
CA LEU A 77 8.29 8.81 9.63
C LEU A 77 6.91 8.88 10.32
N GLU A 78 6.06 9.81 9.90
CA GLU A 78 4.69 9.89 10.38
C GLU A 78 3.86 8.67 9.97
N ALA A 79 3.98 8.21 8.71
CA ALA A 79 3.29 7.03 8.22
C ALA A 79 3.74 5.77 8.96
N LEU A 80 5.04 5.65 9.27
CA LEU A 80 5.58 4.52 10.05
C LEU A 80 5.02 4.48 11.47
N GLU A 81 4.78 5.64 12.08
CA GLU A 81 4.16 5.76 13.39
C GLU A 81 2.65 5.50 13.34
N TRP A 82 1.95 6.05 12.34
CA TRP A 82 0.50 5.97 12.20
C TRP A 82 0.01 4.57 11.76
N GLN A 83 0.76 3.84 10.91
CA GLN A 83 0.29 2.55 10.37
C GLN A 83 -0.02 1.50 11.45
N LYS A 84 0.61 1.59 12.63
CA LYS A 84 0.33 0.68 13.76
C LYS A 84 -1.01 0.96 14.45
N GLU A 85 -1.60 2.13 14.21
CA GLU A 85 -2.89 2.52 14.77
C GLU A 85 -4.04 1.93 13.96
N ILE A 86 -4.03 2.08 12.64
CA ILE A 86 -5.14 1.60 11.78
C ILE A 86 -5.33 0.08 11.88
N VAL A 87 -4.25 -0.68 12.09
CA VAL A 87 -4.31 -2.14 12.26
C VAL A 87 -4.99 -2.58 13.56
N LYS A 88 -5.21 -1.68 14.52
CA LYS A 88 -6.00 -2.00 15.73
C LYS A 88 -7.46 -2.32 15.39
N VAL A 89 -7.96 -1.89 14.23
CA VAL A 89 -9.26 -2.34 13.69
C VAL A 89 -9.25 -3.87 13.51
N HIS A 90 -8.18 -4.45 12.94
CA HIS A 90 -8.03 -5.91 12.87
C HIS A 90 -7.92 -6.55 14.25
N THR A 91 -7.25 -5.89 15.20
CA THR A 91 -7.16 -6.40 16.58
C THR A 91 -8.53 -6.45 17.27
N ILE A 92 -9.40 -5.46 17.04
CA ILE A 92 -10.74 -5.41 17.64
C ILE A 92 -11.65 -6.50 17.06
N PHE A 93 -11.64 -6.71 15.74
CA PHE A 93 -12.51 -7.69 15.09
C PHE A 93 -11.92 -9.10 15.00
N GLY A 94 -10.59 -9.22 14.95
CA GLY A 94 -9.87 -10.46 14.67
C GLY A 94 -8.84 -10.83 15.74
N GLY A 95 -8.75 -10.09 16.84
CA GLY A 95 -7.91 -10.40 18.00
C GLY A 95 -6.43 -10.00 17.89
N LYS A 96 -5.86 -9.89 16.68
CA LYS A 96 -4.46 -9.48 16.46
C LYS A 96 -4.19 -8.95 15.05
N ASN A 97 -3.04 -8.30 14.88
CA ASN A 97 -2.44 -7.98 13.61
C ASN A 97 -0.89 -8.12 13.73
N PRO A 98 -0.19 -8.73 12.76
CA PRO A 98 -0.70 -9.41 11.57
C PRO A 98 -1.41 -10.75 11.89
N HIS A 99 -2.04 -11.35 10.87
CA HIS A 99 -2.83 -12.59 10.95
C HIS A 99 -4.04 -12.55 11.92
N PRO A 100 -5.06 -11.71 11.66
CA PRO A 100 -6.31 -11.76 12.42
C PRO A 100 -7.00 -13.13 12.26
N ASN A 101 -7.87 -13.46 13.21
CA ASN A 101 -8.67 -14.68 13.19
C ASN A 101 -9.94 -14.50 12.33
N TYR A 102 -10.31 -15.56 11.61
CA TYR A 102 -11.53 -15.65 10.80
C TYR A 102 -12.32 -16.91 11.17
N LEU A 103 -13.56 -17.02 10.66
CA LEU A 103 -14.43 -18.18 10.93
C LEU A 103 -15.24 -18.54 9.69
N VAL A 104 -15.27 -19.83 9.32
CA VAL A 104 -16.21 -20.31 8.29
C VAL A 104 -17.64 -20.07 8.80
N GLY A 105 -18.43 -19.33 8.02
CA GLY A 105 -19.79 -18.94 8.38
C GLY A 105 -19.91 -17.55 9.03
N GLY A 106 -18.82 -16.81 9.25
CA GLY A 106 -18.89 -15.43 9.76
C GLY A 106 -17.61 -14.91 10.39
N MET A 107 -17.73 -14.31 11.58
CA MET A 107 -16.61 -13.78 12.36
C MET A 107 -16.71 -14.27 13.81
N ALA A 108 -15.55 -14.46 14.47
CA ALA A 108 -15.50 -14.92 15.86
C ALA A 108 -15.83 -13.82 16.89
N CYS A 109 -15.84 -12.54 16.49
CA CYS A 109 -16.13 -11.40 17.36
C CYS A 109 -17.64 -11.20 17.55
N ALA A 110 -18.22 -11.87 18.55
CA ALA A 110 -19.63 -11.72 18.88
C ALA A 110 -19.97 -10.28 19.31
N ILE A 111 -21.14 -9.80 18.89
CA ILE A 111 -21.68 -8.49 19.31
C ILE A 111 -22.46 -8.68 20.60
N ASN A 112 -22.12 -7.88 21.62
CA ASN A 112 -22.86 -7.82 22.88
C ASN A 112 -22.77 -6.39 23.42
N THR A 113 -23.89 -5.68 23.44
CA THR A 113 -23.95 -4.29 23.90
C THR A 113 -24.10 -4.13 25.41
N ASP A 114 -24.41 -5.22 26.11
CA ASP A 114 -24.84 -5.19 27.51
C ASP A 114 -23.77 -5.69 28.48
N ASP A 115 -22.70 -6.30 27.96
CA ASP A 115 -21.58 -6.84 28.75
C ASP A 115 -20.21 -6.52 28.12
N ALA A 116 -19.16 -6.55 28.94
CA ALA A 116 -17.78 -6.26 28.55
C ALA A 116 -17.13 -7.36 27.68
N GLY A 117 -17.74 -8.54 27.58
CA GLY A 117 -17.18 -9.70 26.88
C GLY A 117 -17.32 -9.71 25.34
N GLY A 118 -18.10 -8.80 24.74
CA GLY A 118 -18.33 -8.75 23.30
C GLY A 118 -18.05 -7.39 22.66
N LEU A 119 -18.25 -7.29 21.34
CA LEU A 119 -18.22 -6.00 20.65
C LEU A 119 -19.36 -5.12 21.14
N ASN A 120 -19.00 -3.99 21.73
CA ASN A 120 -19.91 -3.02 22.33
C ASN A 120 -19.67 -1.61 21.77
N ALA A 121 -20.41 -0.63 22.28
CA ALA A 121 -20.32 0.75 21.84
C ALA A 121 -18.92 1.37 21.99
N GLU A 122 -18.17 1.01 23.03
CA GLU A 122 -16.81 1.52 23.27
C GLU A 122 -15.84 1.01 22.20
N ARG A 123 -15.87 -0.30 21.90
CA ARG A 123 -15.06 -0.89 20.82
C ARG A 123 -15.39 -0.28 19.46
N LEU A 124 -16.68 -0.11 19.14
CA LEU A 124 -17.12 0.45 17.87
C LEU A 124 -16.79 1.95 17.75
N ALA A 125 -16.88 2.71 18.84
CA ALA A 125 -16.45 4.11 18.88
C ALA A 125 -14.93 4.23 18.63
N TYR A 126 -14.13 3.31 19.19
CA TYR A 126 -12.70 3.30 18.93
C TYR A 126 -12.38 2.95 17.46
N VAL A 127 -13.05 1.95 16.89
CA VAL A 127 -12.94 1.66 15.44
C VAL A 127 -13.27 2.90 14.60
N LYS A 128 -14.36 3.61 14.91
CA LYS A 128 -14.73 4.84 14.21
C LYS A 128 -13.61 5.88 14.26
N ALA A 129 -13.06 6.15 15.45
CA ALA A 129 -11.97 7.11 15.61
C ALA A 129 -10.72 6.73 14.78
N LEU A 130 -10.35 5.45 14.77
CA LEU A 130 -9.23 4.94 13.97
C LEU A 130 -9.48 5.10 12.46
N LEU A 131 -10.70 4.85 11.99
CA LEU A 131 -11.07 5.01 10.58
C LEU A 131 -11.10 6.50 10.16
N GLU A 132 -11.59 7.39 11.03
CA GLU A 132 -11.58 8.84 10.77
C GLU A 132 -10.15 9.40 10.75
N GLU A 133 -9.30 8.97 11.68
CA GLU A 133 -7.88 9.31 11.68
C GLU A 133 -7.19 8.81 10.42
N GLY A 134 -7.45 7.56 10.02
CA GLY A 134 -6.85 6.98 8.82
C GLY A 134 -7.30 7.64 7.53
N LYS A 135 -8.59 7.96 7.42
CA LYS A 135 -9.11 8.76 6.31
C LYS A 135 -8.41 10.11 6.24
N ARG A 136 -8.29 10.82 7.38
CA ARG A 136 -7.61 12.11 7.44
C ARG A 136 -6.14 12.00 7.03
N PHE A 137 -5.42 10.99 7.50
CA PHE A 137 -4.01 10.78 7.11
C PHE A 137 -3.88 10.52 5.60
N ILE A 138 -4.78 9.72 5.02
CA ILE A 138 -4.78 9.47 3.56
C ILE A 138 -5.06 10.77 2.79
N GLU A 139 -6.09 11.51 3.17
CA GLU A 139 -6.55 12.71 2.46
C GLU A 139 -5.61 13.91 2.63
N GLN A 140 -4.92 14.02 3.77
CA GLN A 140 -4.09 15.18 4.10
C GLN A 140 -2.57 14.89 4.02
N VAL A 141 -2.14 13.64 3.95
CA VAL A 141 -0.71 13.30 3.82
C VAL A 141 -0.46 12.51 2.55
N TYR A 142 -1.04 11.31 2.43
CA TYR A 142 -0.69 10.40 1.33
C TYR A 142 -1.08 10.95 -0.06
N VAL A 143 -2.33 11.40 -0.24
CA VAL A 143 -2.79 11.90 -1.54
C VAL A 143 -2.08 13.20 -1.96
N PRO A 144 -1.95 14.23 -1.08
CA PRO A 144 -1.18 15.43 -1.42
C PRO A 144 0.28 15.13 -1.76
N ASP A 145 0.95 14.26 -1.01
CA ASP A 145 2.32 13.84 -1.30
C ASP A 145 2.44 13.14 -2.65
N LEU A 146 1.52 12.21 -2.95
CA LEU A 146 1.49 11.51 -4.23
C LEU A 146 1.40 12.49 -5.40
N LEU A 147 0.50 13.48 -5.31
CA LEU A 147 0.32 14.49 -6.35
C LEU A 147 1.53 15.43 -6.47
N ALA A 148 2.10 15.85 -5.33
CA ALA A 148 3.30 16.70 -5.30
C ALA A 148 4.49 15.97 -5.91
N ILE A 149 4.76 14.73 -5.50
CA ILE A 149 5.83 13.88 -6.05
C ILE A 149 5.61 13.68 -7.55
N ALA A 150 4.41 13.28 -7.98
CA ALA A 150 4.12 13.06 -9.39
C ALA A 150 4.40 14.30 -10.26
N SER A 151 4.23 15.51 -9.71
CA SER A 151 4.49 16.76 -10.43
C SER A 151 5.97 16.93 -10.86
N PHE A 152 6.91 16.34 -10.12
CA PHE A 152 8.35 16.36 -10.42
C PHE A 152 8.80 15.24 -11.39
N TYR A 153 7.92 14.27 -11.64
CA TYR A 153 8.23 13.03 -12.35
C TYR A 153 7.24 12.74 -13.47
N LYS A 154 6.70 13.79 -14.12
CA LYS A 154 5.68 13.64 -15.17
C LYS A 154 6.12 12.71 -16.31
N GLU A 155 7.41 12.68 -16.64
CA GLU A 155 7.95 11.77 -17.65
C GLU A 155 7.73 10.30 -17.32
N TRP A 156 7.65 9.94 -16.04
CA TRP A 156 7.37 8.57 -15.61
C TRP A 156 5.96 8.11 -15.97
N GLY A 157 5.04 9.03 -16.27
CA GLY A 157 3.74 8.68 -16.83
C GLY A 157 3.81 8.02 -18.22
N SER A 158 4.98 8.05 -18.87
CA SER A 158 5.25 7.39 -20.15
C SER A 158 6.16 6.16 -20.04
N ILE A 159 6.58 5.80 -18.82
CA ILE A 159 7.57 4.74 -18.56
C ILE A 159 6.91 3.66 -17.71
N GLY A 160 7.14 2.39 -18.05
CA GLY A 160 6.71 1.26 -17.24
C GLY A 160 5.27 0.80 -17.49
N GLU A 161 4.69 1.15 -18.65
CA GLU A 161 3.51 0.43 -19.12
C GLU A 161 3.87 -1.04 -19.34
N GLY A 162 3.39 -1.93 -18.46
CA GLY A 162 3.70 -3.36 -18.52
C GLY A 162 2.87 -4.10 -19.57
N LEU A 163 1.54 -4.11 -19.38
CA LEU A 163 0.58 -4.75 -20.29
C LEU A 163 -0.57 -3.79 -20.59
N ALA A 164 -1.22 -4.02 -21.71
CA ALA A 164 -2.46 -3.35 -22.10
C ALA A 164 -3.73 -4.06 -21.57
N ASN A 165 -3.56 -5.04 -20.68
CA ASN A 165 -4.63 -5.91 -20.18
C ASN A 165 -4.75 -5.76 -18.66
N TYR A 166 -5.98 -5.67 -18.16
CA TYR A 166 -6.28 -5.48 -16.73
C TYR A 166 -7.38 -6.45 -16.31
N MET A 167 -7.30 -7.01 -15.10
CA MET A 167 -8.29 -7.93 -14.56
C MET A 167 -8.62 -7.59 -13.11
N SER A 168 -9.90 -7.70 -12.74
CA SER A 168 -10.38 -7.66 -11.36
C SER A 168 -11.43 -8.75 -11.14
N TYR A 169 -11.38 -9.46 -10.01
CA TYR A 169 -12.46 -10.35 -9.57
C TYR A 169 -13.61 -9.62 -8.88
N GLY A 170 -13.48 -8.31 -8.68
CA GLY A 170 -14.38 -7.51 -7.86
C GLY A 170 -14.18 -7.76 -6.36
N GLU A 171 -14.63 -6.80 -5.54
CA GLU A 171 -14.52 -6.86 -4.08
C GLU A 171 -15.54 -5.93 -3.40
N PHE A 172 -15.78 -6.18 -2.11
CA PHE A 172 -16.73 -5.52 -1.22
C PHE A 172 -18.18 -5.71 -1.69
N PRO A 173 -18.77 -6.90 -1.46
CA PRO A 173 -20.17 -7.17 -1.80
C PRO A 173 -21.10 -6.26 -0.99
N LEU A 174 -22.08 -5.65 -1.66
CA LEU A 174 -22.98 -4.64 -1.09
C LEU A 174 -24.23 -5.26 -0.45
N ASN A 175 -24.60 -6.47 -0.87
CA ASN A 175 -25.83 -7.16 -0.48
C ASN A 175 -25.57 -8.47 0.28
N GLY A 176 -24.50 -8.50 1.08
CA GLY A 176 -24.14 -9.62 1.96
C GLY A 176 -23.26 -10.69 1.30
N TYR A 177 -23.03 -11.79 2.00
CA TYR A 177 -22.04 -12.82 1.64
C TYR A 177 -22.32 -13.55 0.30
N ASN A 178 -23.58 -13.60 -0.14
CA ASN A 178 -24.00 -14.15 -1.43
C ASN A 178 -24.33 -13.06 -2.46
N GLY A 179 -23.89 -11.84 -2.20
CA GLY A 179 -24.15 -10.69 -3.04
C GLY A 179 -23.50 -10.79 -4.41
N SER A 180 -24.27 -10.56 -5.48
CA SER A 180 -23.74 -10.42 -6.84
C SER A 180 -23.30 -8.99 -7.18
N GLU A 181 -23.59 -8.03 -6.29
CA GLU A 181 -23.25 -6.63 -6.49
C GLU A 181 -22.03 -6.24 -5.66
N PHE A 182 -20.95 -5.88 -6.35
CA PHE A 182 -19.70 -5.44 -5.72
C PHE A 182 -19.50 -3.92 -5.82
N LYS A 183 -18.84 -3.32 -4.82
CA LYS A 183 -18.38 -1.92 -4.89
C LYS A 183 -17.30 -1.76 -5.97
N TYR A 184 -16.34 -2.68 -6.01
CA TYR A 184 -15.37 -2.78 -7.09
C TYR A 184 -15.81 -3.87 -8.05
N LYS A 185 -16.03 -3.52 -9.33
CA LYS A 185 -16.67 -4.42 -10.28
C LYS A 185 -15.67 -5.45 -10.84
N PRO A 186 -16.08 -6.71 -11.02
CA PRO A 186 -15.28 -7.69 -11.75
C PRO A 186 -15.21 -7.35 -13.25
N GLY A 187 -14.14 -7.77 -13.91
CA GLY A 187 -14.01 -7.67 -15.36
C GLY A 187 -12.57 -7.77 -15.86
N VAL A 188 -12.44 -8.02 -17.17
CA VAL A 188 -11.18 -7.93 -17.91
C VAL A 188 -11.28 -6.82 -18.97
N ILE A 189 -10.28 -5.96 -19.01
CA ILE A 189 -10.04 -5.03 -20.11
C ILE A 189 -8.89 -5.61 -20.93
N LEU A 190 -9.06 -5.73 -22.24
CA LEU A 190 -8.04 -6.20 -23.16
C LEU A 190 -7.63 -5.07 -24.11
N ASN A 191 -6.34 -4.98 -24.40
CA ASN A 191 -5.77 -4.02 -25.35
C ASN A 191 -6.14 -2.56 -25.06
N LYS A 192 -6.34 -2.20 -23.78
CA LYS A 192 -6.85 -0.90 -23.30
C LYS A 192 -8.21 -0.50 -23.87
N ASP A 193 -8.99 -1.43 -24.40
CA ASP A 193 -10.33 -1.14 -24.88
C ASP A 193 -11.29 -0.91 -23.70
N LEU A 194 -11.42 0.35 -23.28
CA LEU A 194 -12.34 0.74 -22.21
C LEU A 194 -13.81 0.67 -22.63
N SER A 195 -14.12 0.48 -23.91
CA SER A 195 -15.50 0.34 -24.38
C SER A 195 -16.06 -1.06 -24.13
N LYS A 196 -15.17 -2.03 -23.84
CA LYS A 196 -15.53 -3.43 -23.68
C LYS A 196 -14.95 -4.00 -22.39
N ILE A 197 -15.85 -4.39 -21.50
CA ILE A 197 -15.51 -5.13 -20.29
C ILE A 197 -15.90 -6.59 -20.53
N HIS A 198 -14.91 -7.47 -20.51
CA HIS A 198 -15.13 -8.91 -20.58
C HIS A 198 -15.45 -9.46 -19.19
N GLU A 199 -16.31 -10.48 -19.12
CA GLU A 199 -16.62 -11.17 -17.87
C GLU A 199 -15.40 -11.94 -17.37
N VAL A 200 -15.24 -12.02 -16.04
CA VAL A 200 -14.26 -12.93 -15.42
C VAL A 200 -14.98 -14.16 -14.91
N ASN A 201 -14.66 -15.31 -15.49
CA ASN A 201 -15.17 -16.60 -15.04
C ASN A 201 -14.03 -17.41 -14.44
N HIS A 202 -14.08 -17.67 -13.13
CA HIS A 202 -13.07 -18.46 -12.42
C HIS A 202 -13.43 -19.95 -12.35
N LYS A 203 -14.49 -20.39 -13.06
CA LYS A 203 -14.99 -21.78 -13.02
C LYS A 203 -14.72 -22.53 -14.32
N ASN A 204 -14.27 -21.85 -15.36
CA ASN A 204 -13.89 -22.45 -16.64
C ASN A 204 -12.36 -22.36 -16.80
N SER A 205 -11.86 -22.69 -17.99
CA SER A 205 -10.44 -22.70 -18.31
C SER A 205 -9.84 -21.31 -18.57
N ASP A 206 -10.51 -20.21 -18.24
CA ASP A 206 -10.01 -18.85 -18.56
C ASP A 206 -8.86 -18.42 -17.64
N ILE A 207 -8.79 -18.97 -16.42
CA ILE A 207 -7.71 -18.70 -15.46
C ILE A 207 -6.81 -19.93 -15.38
N GLN A 208 -5.57 -19.80 -15.82
CA GLN A 208 -4.59 -20.88 -15.84
C GLN A 208 -3.22 -20.42 -15.34
N GLU A 209 -2.48 -21.35 -14.75
CA GLU A 209 -1.10 -21.19 -14.30
C GLU A 209 -0.19 -22.04 -15.18
N PHE A 210 0.90 -21.43 -15.66
CA PHE A 210 1.93 -22.09 -16.47
C PHE A 210 3.24 -22.14 -15.66
N ILE A 211 3.98 -23.24 -15.81
CA ILE A 211 5.25 -23.47 -15.09
C ILE A 211 6.49 -23.48 -16.01
N THR A 212 6.33 -23.17 -17.30
CA THR A 212 7.39 -23.21 -18.33
C THR A 212 8.63 -22.35 -18.02
N SER A 213 8.49 -21.37 -17.13
CA SER A 213 9.60 -20.53 -16.65
C SER A 213 9.57 -20.39 -15.12
N SER A 214 9.21 -21.48 -14.43
CA SER A 214 9.14 -21.55 -12.96
C SER A 214 9.73 -22.87 -12.46
N TRP A 215 10.18 -22.89 -11.20
CA TRP A 215 10.80 -24.07 -10.57
C TRP A 215 9.77 -25.05 -10.03
N TYR A 216 8.96 -25.61 -10.92
CA TYR A 216 7.95 -26.62 -10.63
C TYR A 216 7.90 -27.69 -11.72
N ASP A 217 7.35 -28.85 -11.38
CA ASP A 217 7.07 -29.95 -12.31
C ASP A 217 5.56 -30.21 -12.42
N TYR A 218 5.04 -30.30 -13.65
CA TYR A 218 3.74 -30.87 -13.98
C TYR A 218 3.95 -32.26 -14.58
N PRO A 219 3.33 -33.32 -14.02
CA PRO A 219 3.54 -34.70 -14.47
C PRO A 219 3.11 -34.97 -15.91
N ASP A 220 2.06 -34.29 -16.39
CA ASP A 220 1.31 -34.70 -17.60
C ASP A 220 1.65 -33.91 -18.86
N ASP A 221 2.25 -32.71 -18.72
CA ASP A 221 2.86 -31.86 -19.77
C ASP A 221 3.34 -30.55 -19.11
N GLY A 222 4.65 -30.28 -19.12
CA GLY A 222 5.23 -29.07 -18.50
C GLY A 222 4.89 -27.77 -19.24
N GLU A 223 4.36 -27.85 -20.47
CA GLU A 223 4.04 -26.70 -21.33
C GLU A 223 2.57 -26.25 -21.23
N ALA A 224 1.69 -27.11 -20.71
CA ALA A 224 0.26 -26.82 -20.60
C ALA A 224 -0.09 -26.03 -19.33
N GLY A 225 -0.96 -25.03 -19.47
CA GLY A 225 -1.51 -24.30 -18.34
C GLY A 225 -2.58 -25.12 -17.62
N LYS A 226 -2.59 -25.09 -16.29
CA LYS A 226 -3.61 -25.76 -15.46
C LYS A 226 -4.53 -24.74 -14.79
N HIS A 227 -5.82 -25.04 -14.77
CA HIS A 227 -6.77 -24.30 -13.93
C HIS A 227 -6.49 -24.61 -12.45
N PRO A 228 -6.65 -23.66 -11.50
CA PRO A 228 -6.31 -23.89 -10.09
C PRO A 228 -6.99 -25.09 -9.42
N TRP A 229 -8.17 -25.53 -9.89
CA TRP A 229 -8.79 -26.77 -9.39
C TRP A 229 -8.00 -28.04 -9.73
N ASP A 230 -7.25 -28.02 -10.83
CA ASP A 230 -6.38 -29.10 -11.28
C ASP A 230 -4.89 -28.78 -11.04
N GLY A 231 -4.60 -27.66 -10.37
CA GLY A 231 -3.26 -27.13 -10.15
C GLY A 231 -2.40 -28.02 -9.25
N GLU A 232 -1.10 -27.99 -9.48
CA GLU A 232 -0.11 -28.74 -8.71
C GLU A 232 1.04 -27.85 -8.26
N THR A 233 1.66 -28.21 -7.14
CA THR A 233 2.79 -27.46 -6.55
C THR A 233 3.93 -28.42 -6.19
N ASN A 234 4.59 -28.99 -7.21
CA ASN A 234 5.75 -29.88 -7.04
C ASN A 234 7.03 -29.09 -7.28
N ILE A 235 7.80 -28.79 -6.23
CA ILE A 235 8.97 -27.89 -6.32
C ILE A 235 10.13 -28.57 -7.06
N HIS A 236 10.68 -27.89 -8.08
CA HIS A 236 11.82 -28.36 -8.87
C HIS A 236 12.84 -27.23 -9.12
N TYR A 237 13.80 -27.04 -8.20
CA TYR A 237 14.86 -26.04 -8.38
C TYR A 237 15.88 -26.51 -9.44
N SER A 238 16.05 -25.73 -10.50
CA SER A 238 17.00 -25.99 -11.60
C SER A 238 18.07 -24.90 -11.77
N GLY A 239 18.25 -24.04 -10.77
CA GLY A 239 19.26 -22.98 -10.78
C GLY A 239 20.69 -23.49 -10.51
N PRO A 240 21.69 -22.59 -10.48
CA PRO A 240 23.08 -22.95 -10.24
C PRO A 240 23.27 -23.70 -8.91
N THR A 241 24.12 -24.74 -8.95
CA THR A 241 24.61 -25.53 -7.79
C THR A 241 25.99 -25.07 -7.35
#